data_AF-A0A1M5ESM6-F1
#
_entry.id   AF-A0A1M5ESM6-F1
#
_cell.length_a   1.000
_cell.length_b   1.000
_cell.length_c   1.000
_cell.angle_alpha   90.00
_cell.angle_beta   90.00
_cell.angle_gamma   90.00
#
_symmetry.space_group_name_H-M   'P 1'
#
loop_
_entity.id
_entity.type
_entity.pdbx_description
1 polymer ?
#
loop_
_entity_poly.entity_id
_entity_poly.type
_entity_poly.pdbx_seq_one_letter_code
_entity_poly.pdbx_strand_id
1 'polypeptide(L)' 'MKEISRRKFVKATALAGAGLTIVPGTVLGKRFGHVSPSDKLNIAGVGVGGMGRNNLRNMSAENIVALCDVDWNYAGKT' A
#
# COMPACT_ATOMS: atom_id res chain seq x y z
N MET A 1 -9.40 41.29 -5.42
CA MET A 1 -9.13 40.06 -4.65
C MET A 1 -10.47 39.50 -4.19
N LYS A 2 -10.72 38.18 -4.35
CA LYS A 2 -12.02 37.57 -4.02
C LYS A 2 -12.04 37.29 -2.51
N GLU A 3 -12.81 38.09 -1.77
CA GLU A 3 -12.97 37.96 -0.30
C GLU A 3 -13.35 36.52 0.11
N ILE A 4 -12.51 35.90 0.96
CA ILE A 4 -12.80 34.58 1.55
C ILE A 4 -13.72 34.79 2.75
N SER A 5 -15.02 34.65 2.52
CA SER A 5 -16.02 34.63 3.59
C SER A 5 -15.80 33.44 4.53
N ARG A 6 -15.94 33.64 5.85
CA ARG A 6 -15.93 32.57 6.88
C ARG A 6 -16.88 31.42 6.52
N ARG A 7 -18.04 31.72 5.92
CA ARG A 7 -19.01 30.72 5.47
C ARG A 7 -18.49 29.89 4.30
N LYS A 8 -17.77 30.51 3.36
CA LYS A 8 -17.10 29.81 2.25
C LYS A 8 -15.96 28.94 2.76
N PHE A 9 -15.17 29.45 3.71
CA PHE A 9 -14.11 28.69 4.35
C PHE A 9 -14.68 27.45 5.03
N VAL A 10 -15.62 27.61 5.97
CA VAL A 10 -16.23 26.47 6.68
C VAL A 10 -16.88 25.47 5.73
N LYS A 11 -17.59 25.91 4.69
CA LYS A 11 -18.14 25.00 3.67
C LYS A 11 -17.05 24.24 2.92
N ALA A 12 -15.99 24.93 2.51
CA ALA A 12 -14.87 24.31 1.80
C ALA A 12 -14.13 23.31 2.70
N THR A 13 -13.86 23.65 3.95
CA THR A 13 -13.19 22.78 4.92
C THR A 13 -14.07 21.59 5.31
N ALA A 14 -15.39 21.78 5.45
CA ALA A 14 -16.32 20.69 5.73
C ALA A 14 -16.44 19.71 4.55
N LEU A 15 -16.50 20.22 3.31
CA LEU A 15 -16.50 19.38 2.10
C LEU A 15 -15.17 18.62 1.93
N ALA A 16 -14.03 19.30 2.14
CA ALA A 16 -12.72 18.66 2.11
C ALA A 16 -12.54 17.62 3.23
N GLY A 17 -13.01 17.94 4.44
CA GLY A 17 -13.00 17.02 5.59
C GLY A 17 -13.89 15.80 5.38
N ALA A 18 -15.09 15.98 4.80
CA ALA A 18 -15.94 14.87 4.41
C ALA A 18 -15.27 14.01 3.31
N GLY A 19 -14.57 14.62 2.35
CA GLY A 19 -13.77 13.90 1.35
C GLY A 19 -12.69 13.00 1.96
N LEU A 20 -12.06 13.43 3.06
CA LEU A 20 -11.09 12.61 3.81
C LEU A 20 -11.71 11.42 4.55
N THR A 21 -13.03 11.43 4.78
CA THR A 21 -13.74 10.28 5.35
C THR A 21 -14.10 9.21 4.31
N ILE A 22 -14.08 9.58 3.03
CA ILE A 22 -14.34 8.67 1.91
C ILE A 22 -12.98 8.17 1.40
N VAL A 23 -12.31 7.36 2.22
CA VAL A 23 -11.14 6.59 1.79
C VAL A 23 -11.57 5.18 1.37
N PRO A 24 -10.95 4.57 0.34
CA PRO A 24 -11.22 3.19 -0.03
C PRO A 24 -11.04 2.25 1.17
N GLY A 25 -11.93 1.28 1.33
CA GLY A 25 -11.89 0.31 2.43
C GLY A 25 -10.61 -0.52 2.51
N THR A 26 -9.80 -0.56 1.44
CA THR A 26 -8.45 -1.13 1.40
C THR A 26 -7.41 -0.35 2.21
N VAL A 27 -7.66 0.93 2.48
CA VAL A 27 -6.79 1.77 3.34
C VAL A 27 -7.19 1.66 4.82
N LEU A 28 -8.45 1.34 5.08
CA LEU A 28 -8.97 1.12 6.41
C LEU A 28 -8.47 -0.25 6.89
N GLY A 29 -7.52 -0.25 7.84
CA GLY A 29 -6.81 -1.45 8.29
C GLY A 29 -7.66 -2.49 9.02
N LYS A 30 -7.05 -3.25 9.95
CA LYS A 30 -7.58 -4.52 10.51
C LYS A 30 -9.04 -4.51 10.97
N ARG A 31 -9.56 -3.35 11.41
CA ARG A 31 -10.96 -3.15 11.80
C ARG A 31 -11.98 -3.47 10.69
N PHE A 32 -11.58 -3.42 9.41
CA PHE A 32 -12.44 -3.67 8.25
C PHE A 32 -12.04 -4.91 7.46
N GLY A 33 -11.26 -5.83 8.07
CA GLY A 33 -10.89 -7.11 7.46
C GLY A 33 -9.73 -7.03 6.45
N HIS A 34 -9.10 -5.86 6.29
CA HIS A 34 -7.91 -5.68 5.46
C HIS A 34 -6.69 -5.36 6.32
N VAL A 35 -5.52 -5.82 5.89
CA VAL A 35 -4.24 -5.32 6.42
C VAL A 35 -3.98 -3.98 5.74
N SER A 36 -3.92 -2.90 6.52
CA SER A 36 -3.57 -1.58 5.97
C SER A 36 -2.22 -1.66 5.30
N PRO A 37 -1.98 -0.91 4.20
CA PRO A 37 -0.68 -0.91 3.53
C PRO A 37 0.50 -0.59 4.47
N SER A 38 0.28 0.22 5.51
CA SER A 38 1.26 0.56 6.56
C SER A 38 1.66 -0.61 7.46
N ASP A 39 0.80 -1.62 7.58
CA ASP A 39 0.97 -2.74 8.50
C ASP A 39 1.59 -3.97 7.81
N LYS A 40 1.79 -3.89 6.49
CA LYS A 40 2.43 -4.93 5.69
C LYS A 40 3.95 -4.92 5.87
N LEU A 41 4.55 -6.10 5.84
CA LEU A 41 6.00 -6.26 5.86
C LEU A 41 6.61 -5.89 4.51
N ASN A 42 7.77 -5.22 4.55
CA ASN A 42 8.62 -5.03 3.38
C ASN A 42 9.64 -6.17 3.33
N ILE A 43 9.56 -7.00 2.29
CA ILE A 43 10.32 -8.23 2.15
C ILE A 43 11.30 -8.10 0.99
N ALA A 44 12.56 -8.43 1.24
CA ALA A 44 13.59 -8.60 0.23
C ALA A 44 13.96 -10.09 0.10
N GLY A 45 13.90 -10.62 -1.11
CA GLY A 45 14.28 -12.02 -1.40
C GLY A 45 15.70 -12.12 -1.96
N VAL A 46 16.53 -12.98 -1.35
CA VAL A 46 17.89 -13.32 -1.83
C VAL A 46 17.93 -14.81 -2.16
N GLY A 47 18.19 -15.15 -3.42
CA GLY A 47 18.06 -16.51 -3.92
C GLY A 47 16.58 -16.88 -4.11
N VAL A 48 16.02 -16.47 -5.24
CA VAL A 48 14.58 -16.54 -5.53
C VAL A 48 14.23 -17.60 -6.58
N GLY A 49 15.17 -18.51 -6.87
CA GLY A 49 14.91 -19.80 -7.52
C GLY A 49 14.23 -20.83 -6.59
N GLY A 50 13.68 -21.90 -7.17
CA GLY A 50 13.15 -23.07 -6.44
C GLY A 50 12.26 -22.74 -5.24
N MET A 51 12.69 -23.15 -4.04
CA MET A 51 11.97 -22.91 -2.78
C MET A 51 11.85 -21.43 -2.42
N GLY A 52 12.82 -20.59 -2.79
CA GLY A 52 12.75 -19.15 -2.56
C GLY A 52 11.52 -18.54 -3.25
N ARG A 53 11.27 -18.92 -4.51
CA ARG A 53 10.04 -18.53 -5.22
C ARG A 53 8.77 -19.03 -4.53
N ASN A 54 8.76 -20.28 -4.07
CA ASN A 54 7.58 -20.85 -3.42
C ASN A 54 7.26 -20.12 -2.12
N ASN A 55 8.29 -19.78 -1.33
CA ASN A 55 8.14 -19.00 -0.11
C ASN A 55 7.61 -17.59 -0.41
N LEU A 56 8.16 -16.92 -1.43
CA LEU A 56 7.69 -15.59 -1.85
C LEU A 56 6.24 -15.61 -2.34
N ARG A 57 5.80 -16.67 -3.05
CA ARG A 57 4.39 -16.82 -3.44
C ARG A 57 3.46 -16.91 -2.22
N ASN A 58 3.89 -17.62 -1.18
CA ASN A 58 3.14 -17.70 0.09
C ASN A 58 3.16 -16.38 0.89
N MET A 59 4.03 -15.45 0.53
CA MET A 59 4.12 -14.10 1.11
C MET A 59 3.52 -13.02 0.20
N SER A 60 2.76 -13.39 -0.83
CA SER A 60 2.19 -12.46 -1.83
C SER A 60 1.21 -11.42 -1.27
N ALA A 61 0.75 -11.59 -0.02
CA ALA A 61 -0.06 -10.60 0.69
C ALA A 61 0.76 -9.41 1.22
N GLU A 62 2.07 -9.57 1.36
CA GLU A 62 3.02 -8.56 1.87
C GLU A 62 3.65 -7.73 0.73
N ASN A 63 4.49 -6.75 1.07
CA ASN A 63 5.17 -5.93 0.08
C ASN A 63 6.53 -6.55 -0.28
N ILE A 64 6.64 -7.17 -1.46
CA ILE A 64 7.93 -7.61 -2.00
C ILE A 64 8.62 -6.39 -2.62
N VAL A 65 9.70 -5.91 -1.99
CA VAL A 65 10.36 -4.64 -2.37
C VAL A 65 11.67 -4.84 -3.13
N ALA A 66 12.28 -6.02 -3.02
CA ALA A 66 13.52 -6.34 -3.71
C ALA A 66 13.66 -7.85 -3.95
N LEU A 67 14.29 -8.21 -5.06
CA LEU A 67 14.62 -9.57 -5.43
C LEU A 67 16.05 -9.60 -5.95
N CYS A 68 16.84 -10.58 -5.53
CA CYS A 68 18.12 -10.87 -6.16
C CYS A 68 18.34 -12.38 -6.26
N ASP A 69 19.06 -12.75 -7.31
CA ASP A 69 19.52 -14.10 -7.56
C ASP A 69 20.81 -14.02 -8.39
N VAL A 70 21.63 -15.06 -8.34
CA VAL A 70 22.82 -15.17 -9.20
C VAL A 70 22.42 -15.39 -10.66
N ASP A 71 21.28 -16.04 -10.91
CA ASP A 71 20.68 -16.15 -12.24
C ASP A 71 19.60 -15.08 -12.42
N TRP A 72 19.87 -14.12 -13.28
CA TRP A 72 18.96 -13.03 -13.63
C TRP A 72 17.58 -13.50 -14.12
N ASN A 73 17.50 -14.69 -14.72
CA ASN A 73 16.21 -15.25 -15.13
C ASN A 73 15.34 -15.63 -13.92
N TYR A 74 15.94 -16.02 -12.79
CA TYR A 74 15.18 -16.27 -11.56
C TYR A 74 14.67 -14.99 -10.94
N ALA A 75 15.49 -13.94 -10.87
CA ALA A 75 15.06 -12.64 -10.36
C ALA A 75 13.99 -11.98 -11.25
N GLY A 76 14.15 -12.03 -12.57
CA GLY A 76 13.22 -11.37 -13.51
C GLY A 76 11.85 -12.03 -13.68
N LYS A 77 11.70 -13.32 -13.33
CA LYS A 77 10.43 -14.05 -13.44
C LYS A 77 9.70 -14.27 -12.11
N THR A 78 10.30 -13.87 -11.00
CA THR A 78 9.70 -13.98 -9.66
C THR A 78 8.99 -12.69 -9.31
#